data_AF-A0A3C0NER9-F1
#
_entry.id   AF-A0A3C0NER9-F1
#
_cell.length_a   1.000
_cell.length_b   1.000
_cell.length_c   1.000
_cell.angle_alpha   90.00
_cell.angle_beta   90.00
_cell.angle_gamma   90.00
#
_symmetry.space_group_name_H-M   'P 1'
#
loop_
_entity.id
_entity.type
_entity.pdbx_description
1 polymer ?
#
loop_
_entity_poly.entity_id
_entity_poly.type
_entity_poly.pdbx_seq_one_letter_code
_entity_poly.pdbx_strand_id
1 'polypeptide(L)' 'NELQTLFDLLPVGVAIAEDPDCRIIRANPYLSELIRVPIDVNTSHSAPPEERPLYRLCRDSEEIPVENLPMQYVAI' A
#
# COMPACT_ATOMS: atom_id res chain seq x y z
N ASN A 1 14.30 12.28 9.43
CA ASN A 1 15.52 11.45 9.27
C ASN A 1 15.76 11.26 7.77
N GLU A 2 16.93 10.81 7.33
CA GLU A 2 17.25 10.66 5.90
C GLU A 2 16.27 9.70 5.19
N LEU A 3 15.88 8.61 5.85
CA LEU A 3 14.91 7.65 5.31
C LEU A 3 13.55 8.29 5.00
N GLN A 4 13.01 9.12 5.89
CA GLN A 4 11.76 9.83 5.64
C GLN A 4 11.90 10.79 4.47
N THR A 5 13.01 11.52 4.38
CA THR A 5 13.26 12.42 3.24
C THR A 5 13.32 11.66 1.92
N LEU A 6 13.95 10.48 1.88
CA LEU A 6 13.93 9.62 0.71
C LEU A 6 12.51 9.15 0.39
N PHE A 7 11.78 8.63 1.39
CA PHE A 7 10.41 8.19 1.20
C PHE A 7 9.54 9.30 0.57
N ASP A 8 9.63 10.52 1.09
CA ASP A 8 8.83 11.67 0.65
C ASP A 8 9.18 12.19 -0.74
N LEU A 9 10.45 12.04 -1.18
CA LEU A 9 10.96 12.66 -2.42
C LEU A 9 11.21 11.68 -3.57
N LEU A 10 11.21 10.36 -3.33
CA LEU A 10 11.49 9.36 -4.37
C LEU A 10 10.41 9.39 -5.48
N PRO A 11 10.79 9.53 -6.77
CA PRO A 11 9.85 9.47 -7.90
C PRO A 11 9.51 8.02 -8.28
N VAL A 12 9.35 7.17 -7.28
CA VAL A 12 8.99 5.75 -7.41
C VAL A 12 7.94 5.47 -6.35
N GLY A 13 6.94 4.68 -6.70
CA GLY A 13 5.89 4.33 -5.76
C GLY A 13 6.43 3.41 -4.67
N VAL A 14 6.38 3.85 -3.42
CA VAL A 14 6.84 3.06 -2.27
C VAL A 14 5.67 2.86 -1.32
N ALA A 15 5.48 1.62 -0.88
CA ALA A 15 4.52 1.23 0.14
C ALA A 15 5.27 0.47 1.24
N ILE A 16 5.00 0.80 2.51
CA ILE A 16 5.65 0.17 3.66
C ILE A 16 4.56 -0.28 4.64
N ALA A 17 4.60 -1.56 5.03
CA ALA A 17 3.76 -2.06 6.12
C ALA A 17 4.28 -1.54 7.46
N GLU A 18 3.36 -1.09 8.32
CA GLU A 18 3.66 -0.62 9.67
C GLU A 18 3.43 -1.69 10.74
N ASP A 19 2.77 -2.79 10.36
CA ASP A 19 2.54 -3.98 11.20
C ASP A 19 2.79 -5.29 10.43
N PRO A 20 3.10 -6.41 11.14
CA PRO A 20 3.41 -7.70 10.51
C PRO A 20 2.25 -8.33 9.72
N ASP A 21 1.00 -8.04 10.12
CA ASP A 21 -0.22 -8.52 9.44
C ASP A 21 -0.54 -7.68 8.19
N CYS A 22 0.29 -6.66 7.89
CA CYS A 22 0.09 -5.70 6.83
C CYS A 22 -1.27 -4.99 6.89
N ARG A 23 -1.88 -4.81 8.07
CA ARG A 23 -3.18 -4.12 8.19
C ARG A 23 -3.07 -2.62 7.91
N ILE A 24 -1.90 -2.04 8.13
CA ILE A 24 -1.56 -0.65 7.91
C ILE A 24 -0.40 -0.60 6.91
N ILE A 25 -0.66 -0.05 5.73
CA ILE A 25 0.37 0.19 4.72
C ILE A 25 0.36 1.67 4.36
N ARG A 26 1.49 2.33 4.57
CA ARG A 26 1.68 3.73 4.19
C ARG A 26 2.36 3.83 2.83
N ALA A 27 1.70 4.56 1.93
CA ALA A 27 2.23 4.93 0.64
C ALA A 27 3.01 6.26 0.72
N ASN A 28 4.05 6.40 -0.11
CA ASN A 28 4.71 7.69 -0.25
C ASN A 28 3.87 8.65 -1.12
N PRO A 29 4.17 9.96 -1.11
CA PRO A 29 3.39 10.94 -1.87
C PRO A 29 3.27 10.60 -3.36
N TYR A 30 4.35 10.11 -3.97
CA TYR A 30 4.35 9.71 -5.38
C TYR A 30 3.39 8.53 -5.66
N LEU A 31 3.38 7.49 -4.81
CA LEU A 31 2.44 6.38 -4.95
C LEU A 31 1.00 6.84 -4.71
N SER A 32 0.76 7.65 -3.69
CA SER A 32 -0.57 8.19 -3.39
C SER A 32 -1.15 8.97 -4.57
N GLU A 33 -0.33 9.77 -5.25
CA GLU A 33 -0.73 10.47 -6.48
C GLU A 33 -1.07 9.48 -7.61
N LEU A 34 -0.21 8.47 -7.83
CA LEU A 34 -0.38 7.48 -8.89
C LEU A 34 -1.67 6.67 -8.75
N ILE A 35 -2.03 6.27 -7.53
CA ILE A 35 -3.26 5.52 -7.23
C ILE A 35 -4.46 6.43 -6.86
N ARG A 36 -4.26 7.75 -6.88
CA ARG A 36 -5.28 8.80 -6.66
C ARG A 36 -5.97 8.74 -5.30
N VAL A 37 -5.18 8.61 -4.24
CA VAL A 37 -5.65 8.66 -2.86
C VAL A 37 -5.01 9.82 -2.10
N PRO A 38 -5.63 10.33 -1.02
CA PRO A 38 -4.98 11.32 -0.17
C PRO A 38 -3.68 10.78 0.41
N ILE A 39 -2.71 11.68 0.63
CA ILE A 39 -1.52 11.37 1.42
C ILE A 39 -2.01 11.07 2.85
N ASP A 40 -1.46 10.06 3.49
CA ASP A 40 -1.81 9.56 4.84
C ASP A 40 -3.05 8.65 4.97
N VAL A 41 -3.59 8.10 3.87
CA VAL A 41 -4.57 7.01 3.98
C VAL A 41 -3.90 5.65 4.04
N ASN A 42 -4.54 4.71 4.73
CA ASN A 42 -4.16 3.31 4.70
C ASN A 42 -4.36 2.75 3.28
N THR A 43 -3.30 2.19 2.70
CA THR A 43 -3.32 1.60 1.35
C THR A 43 -3.38 0.07 1.37
N SER A 44 -3.62 -0.51 2.55
CA SER A 44 -3.69 -1.95 2.71
C SER A 44 -5.02 -2.55 2.24
N HIS A 45 -4.94 -3.58 1.41
CA HIS A 45 -6.09 -4.40 1.04
C HIS A 45 -6.51 -5.39 2.14
N SER A 46 -5.66 -5.62 3.16
CA SER A 46 -5.98 -6.40 4.35
C SER A 46 -6.50 -5.54 5.52
N ALA A 47 -6.68 -4.22 5.32
CA ALA A 47 -7.29 -3.32 6.31
C ALA A 47 -8.74 -3.73 6.67
N PRO A 48 -9.30 -3.21 7.77
CA PRO A 48 -10.73 -3.29 8.05
C PRO A 48 -11.58 -2.72 6.90
N PRO A 49 -12.80 -3.23 6.66
CA PRO A 49 -13.62 -2.84 5.49
C PRO A 49 -13.79 -1.33 5.29
N GLU A 50 -13.90 -0.55 6.36
CA GLU A 50 -14.05 0.90 6.38
C GLU A 50 -12.81 1.67 5.89
N GLU A 51 -11.63 1.05 5.93
CA GLU A 51 -10.34 1.65 5.55
C GLU A 51 -9.79 1.07 4.24
N ARG A 52 -10.43 0.05 3.67
CA ARG A 52 -9.92 -0.61 2.46
C ARG A 52 -9.92 0.33 1.26
N PRO A 53 -8.85 0.32 0.46
CA PRO A 53 -8.82 1.05 -0.80
C PRO A 53 -9.94 0.61 -1.75
N LEU A 54 -10.47 1.57 -2.51
CA LEU A 54 -11.55 1.32 -3.49
C LEU A 54 -11.02 0.84 -4.85
N TYR A 55 -9.72 0.95 -5.10
CA TYR A 55 -9.10 0.38 -6.30
C TYR A 55 -8.83 -1.11 -6.11
N ARG A 56 -8.54 -1.81 -7.22
CA ARG A 56 -8.17 -3.23 -7.21
C ARG A 56 -6.73 -3.40 -7.70
N LEU A 57 -6.02 -4.35 -7.11
CA LEU A 57 -4.73 -4.80 -7.62
C LEU A 57 -4.97 -5.97 -8.56
N CYS A 58 -4.56 -5.80 -9.82
CA CYS A 58 -4.79 -6.78 -10.87
C CYS A 58 -3.48 -7.27 -11.49
N ARG A 59 -3.45 -8.54 -11.88
CA ARG A 59 -2.46 -9.13 -12.81
C ARG A 59 -3.23 -9.66 -14.00
N ASP A 60 -2.81 -9.29 -15.21
CA ASP A 60 -3.45 -9.75 -16.45
C ASP A 60 -4.98 -9.49 -16.47
N SER A 61 -5.39 -8.33 -15.92
CA SER A 61 -6.79 -7.92 -15.74
C SER A 61 -7.62 -8.72 -14.73
N GLU A 62 -7.04 -9.70 -14.06
CA GLU A 62 -7.67 -10.44 -12.96
C GLU A 62 -7.26 -9.85 -11.61
N GLU A 63 -8.23 -9.68 -10.70
CA GLU A 63 -7.96 -9.23 -9.34
C GLU A 63 -7.15 -10.29 -8.58
N ILE A 64 -6.09 -9.84 -7.92
CA ILE A 64 -5.25 -10.72 -7.10
C ILE A 64 -5.92 -10.85 -5.72
N PRO A 65 -6.22 -12.07 -5.24
CA PRO A 65 -6.71 -12.28 -3.88
C PRO A 65 -5.75 -11.69 -2.84
N VAL A 66 -6.27 -11.15 -1.74
CA VAL A 66 -5.48 -10.44 -0.74
C VAL A 66 -4.36 -11.31 -0.18
N GLU A 67 -4.64 -12.58 0.08
CA GLU A 67 -3.68 -13.59 0.55
C GLU A 67 -2.53 -13.89 -0.43
N ASN A 68 -2.70 -13.53 -1.71
CA ASN A 68 -1.70 -13.72 -2.77
C ASN A 68 -0.93 -12.42 -3.09
N LEU A 69 -1.29 -11.30 -2.46
CA LEU A 69 -0.50 -10.07 -2.58
C LEU A 69 0.85 -10.28 -1.87
N PRO A 70 1.99 -9.87 -2.48
CA PRO A 70 3.31 -10.25 -1.97
C PRO A 70 3.58 -9.90 -0.52
N MET A 71 3.06 -8.76 -0.03
CA MET A 71 3.26 -8.35 1.37
C MET A 71 2.43 -9.21 2.33
N GLN A 72 1.16 -9.48 1.99
CA GLN A 72 0.25 -10.30 2.77
C GLN A 72 0.62 -11.79 2.76
N TYR A 73 1.14 -12.30 1.64
CA TYR A 73 1.56 -13.69 1.50
C TYR A 73 2.65 -14.10 2.50
N VAL A 74 3.52 -13.15 2.89
CA VAL A 74 4.62 -13.37 3.84
C VAL A 74 4.35 -12.81 5.24
N ALA A 75 3.13 -12.33 5.50
CA ALA A 75 2.72 -11.88 6.83
C ALA A 75 2.80 -13.02 7.87
N ILE A 76 3.03 -12.67 9.13
CA ILE A 76 3.34 -13.61 10.23
C ILE A 76 2.14 -13.76 11.16
#